data_AF-A0A2R5L2I5-F1
#
_entry.id   AF-A0A2R5L2I5-F1
#
_cell.length_a   1.000
_cell.length_b   1.000
_cell.length_c   1.000
_cell.angle_alpha   90.00
_cell.angle_beta   90.00
_cell.angle_gamma   90.00
#
_symmetry.space_group_name_H-M   'P 1'
#
loop_
_entity.id
_entity.type
_entity.pdbx_description
1 polymer ?
#
loop_
_entity_poly.entity_id
_entity_poly.type
_entity_poly.pdbx_seq_one_letter_code
_entity_poly.pdbx_strand_id
1 'polypeptide(L)'
;GRVGSSSGTAAGGVDENYFFSAFEDAPKVNLYSVRELDELMTKINDVVGNANNEWDKRVEMLRKIRSVMVAGGPNYEEFYSHLRLLEPALSLSIKDLRSTVVREACITIAYLSQELHHRVDHMCEMVLPSLIGLIPNGAKVMATSGMVCIRFMIQNTHHHKILPILVRELTTSKNKEIRKTLCEFL
;
A
#
# COMPACT_ATOMS: atom_id res chain seq x y z
N GLY A 1 -31.72 8.80 -11.67
CA GLY A 1 -31.12 7.55 -12.18
C GLY A 1 -29.64 7.60 -11.91
N ARG A 2 -29.11 6.63 -11.16
CA ARG A 2 -27.66 6.51 -10.88
C ARG A 2 -26.97 6.02 -12.15
N VAL A 3 -26.09 6.85 -12.72
CA VAL A 3 -25.19 6.44 -13.80
C VAL A 3 -24.02 5.72 -13.13
N GLY A 4 -24.06 4.38 -13.18
CA GLY A 4 -22.89 3.57 -12.89
C GLY A 4 -21.91 3.68 -14.06
N SER A 5 -20.82 4.41 -13.87
CA SER A 5 -19.67 4.35 -14.77
C SER A 5 -18.83 3.14 -14.38
N SER A 6 -19.20 1.95 -14.86
CA SER A 6 -18.27 0.83 -14.95
C SER A 6 -17.28 1.15 -16.08
N SER A 7 -16.25 1.97 -15.77
CA SER A 7 -15.10 2.12 -16.64
C SER A 7 -14.33 0.81 -16.63
N GLY A 8 -14.64 -0.06 -17.59
CA GLY A 8 -13.92 -1.30 -17.81
C GLY A 8 -12.42 -1.03 -17.79
N THR A 9 -11.71 -1.79 -16.97
CA THR A 9 -10.28 -1.69 -16.74
C THR A 9 -9.57 -1.88 -18.08
N ALA A 10 -9.24 -0.77 -18.75
CA ALA A 10 -8.53 -0.82 -20.02
C ALA A 10 -7.19 -1.56 -19.82
N ALA A 11 -6.85 -2.47 -20.74
CA ALA A 11 -5.75 -3.42 -20.64
C ALA A 11 -4.52 -2.88 -19.89
N GLY A 12 -4.10 -3.60 -18.84
CA GLY A 12 -2.87 -3.33 -18.08
C GLY A 12 -2.98 -2.35 -16.90
N GLY A 13 -4.18 -1.87 -16.53
CA GLY A 13 -4.42 -1.11 -15.30
C GLY A 13 -5.08 -1.94 -14.19
N VAL A 14 -5.06 -1.44 -12.96
CA VAL A 14 -5.79 -2.00 -11.81
C VAL A 14 -6.79 -0.98 -11.25
N ASP A 15 -7.87 -1.46 -10.64
CA ASP A 15 -8.92 -0.63 -10.03
C ASP A 15 -9.18 -1.05 -8.56
N GLU A 16 -10.09 -0.34 -7.89
CA GLU A 16 -10.45 -0.62 -6.48
C GLU A 16 -11.04 -2.03 -6.31
N ASN A 17 -11.86 -2.51 -7.25
CA ASN A 17 -12.44 -3.85 -7.17
C ASN A 17 -11.36 -4.94 -7.21
N TYR A 18 -10.33 -4.76 -8.04
CA TYR A 18 -9.18 -5.65 -8.05
C TYR A 18 -8.48 -5.65 -6.68
N PHE A 19 -8.28 -4.49 -6.06
CA PHE A 19 -7.68 -4.38 -4.72
C PHE A 19 -8.51 -5.12 -3.67
N PHE A 20 -9.83 -4.88 -3.62
CA PHE A 20 -10.73 -5.58 -2.71
C PHE A 20 -10.64 -7.11 -2.86
N SER A 21 -10.62 -7.60 -4.10
CA SER A 21 -10.48 -9.04 -4.35
C SER A 21 -9.12 -9.61 -3.93
N ALA A 22 -8.07 -8.78 -3.86
CA ALA A 22 -6.71 -9.20 -3.58
C ALA A 22 -6.31 -9.08 -2.10
N PHE A 23 -7.09 -8.36 -1.28
CA PHE A 23 -6.79 -8.13 0.13
C PHE A 23 -6.65 -9.44 0.92
N GLU A 24 -7.63 -10.32 0.80
CA GLU A 24 -7.63 -11.61 1.49
C GLU A 24 -7.16 -12.77 0.60
N ASP A 25 -6.80 -12.52 -0.67
CA ASP A 25 -6.12 -13.48 -1.53
C ASP A 25 -4.63 -13.59 -1.14
N ALA A 26 -4.40 -14.14 0.05
CA ALA A 26 -3.08 -14.41 0.60
C ALA A 26 -3.03 -15.82 1.22
N PRO A 27 -1.86 -16.48 1.22
CA PRO A 27 -1.72 -17.79 1.86
C PRO A 27 -2.13 -17.72 3.33
N LYS A 28 -2.87 -18.72 3.82
CA LYS A 28 -3.22 -18.76 5.24
C LYS A 28 -1.98 -18.94 6.11
N VAL A 29 -1.95 -18.25 7.25
CA VAL A 29 -0.99 -18.46 8.33
C VAL A 29 -1.75 -18.66 9.62
N ASN A 30 -1.16 -19.38 10.56
CA ASN A 30 -1.70 -19.51 11.90
C ASN A 30 -0.75 -18.79 12.86
N LEU A 31 -1.32 -18.01 13.77
CA LEU A 31 -0.62 -17.34 14.84
C LEU A 31 -1.18 -17.87 16.16
N TYR A 32 -0.36 -18.57 16.92
CA TYR A 32 -0.73 -19.15 18.22
C TYR A 32 -0.05 -18.43 19.38
N SER A 33 0.93 -17.57 19.12
CA SER A 33 1.67 -16.84 20.14
C SER A 33 2.29 -15.53 19.61
N VAL A 34 2.61 -14.62 20.53
CA VAL A 34 3.40 -13.41 20.25
C VAL A 34 4.75 -13.75 19.64
N ARG A 35 5.40 -14.82 20.11
CA ARG A 35 6.71 -15.26 19.58
C ARG A 35 6.64 -15.59 18.09
N GLU A 36 5.60 -16.30 17.67
CA GLU A 36 5.41 -16.63 16.24
C GLU A 36 5.14 -15.39 15.40
N LEU A 37 4.40 -14.42 15.95
CA LEU A 37 4.21 -13.12 15.32
C LEU A 37 5.55 -12.39 15.15
N ASP A 38 6.36 -12.32 16.19
CA ASP A 38 7.67 -11.66 16.17
C ASP A 38 8.61 -12.29 15.14
N GLU A 39 8.73 -13.61 15.14
CA GLU A 39 9.57 -14.36 14.19
C GLU A 39 9.11 -14.11 12.75
N LEU A 40 7.80 -14.16 12.50
CA LEU A 40 7.23 -13.97 11.17
C LEU A 40 7.38 -12.54 10.68
N MET A 41 7.07 -11.54 11.50
CA MET A 41 7.18 -10.13 11.14
C MET A 41 8.63 -9.69 10.94
N THR A 42 9.55 -10.19 11.77
CA THR A 42 11.00 -9.97 11.60
C THR A 42 11.47 -10.53 10.26
N LYS A 43 11.13 -11.79 9.95
CA LYS A 43 11.47 -12.41 8.67
C LYS A 43 10.89 -11.65 7.47
N ILE A 44 9.65 -11.18 7.58
CA ILE A 44 9.02 -10.35 6.54
C ILE A 44 9.85 -9.09 6.33
N ASN A 45 10.20 -8.38 7.41
CA ASN A 45 10.96 -7.14 7.31
C ASN A 45 12.35 -7.35 6.69
N ASP A 46 13.07 -8.39 7.11
CA ASP A 46 14.39 -8.73 6.58
C ASP A 46 14.36 -8.99 5.07
N VAL A 47 13.32 -9.69 4.59
CA VAL A 47 13.19 -10.02 3.17
C VAL A 47 12.74 -8.81 2.36
N VAL A 48 11.68 -8.13 2.78
CA VAL A 48 11.08 -7.01 2.04
C VAL A 48 12.01 -5.79 2.04
N GLY A 49 12.70 -5.56 3.15
CA GLY A 49 13.59 -4.42 3.38
C GLY A 49 14.94 -4.48 2.64
N ASN A 50 15.30 -5.62 2.05
CA ASN A 50 16.51 -5.78 1.27
C ASN A 50 16.20 -5.88 -0.24
N ALA A 51 16.51 -4.81 -0.98
CA ALA A 51 16.27 -4.71 -2.41
C ALA A 51 17.06 -5.74 -3.26
N ASN A 52 18.11 -6.34 -2.71
CA ASN A 52 18.91 -7.34 -3.40
C ASN A 52 18.30 -8.75 -3.34
N ASN A 53 17.29 -8.96 -2.49
CA ASN A 53 16.55 -10.21 -2.48
C ASN A 53 15.75 -10.39 -3.77
N GLU A 54 15.51 -11.64 -4.14
CA GLU A 54 14.70 -11.98 -5.31
C GLU A 54 13.31 -11.34 -5.22
N TRP A 55 12.88 -10.73 -6.31
CA TRP A 55 11.68 -9.89 -6.33
C TRP A 55 10.40 -10.68 -6.02
N ASP A 56 10.35 -11.94 -6.41
CA ASP A 56 9.25 -12.86 -6.19
C ASP A 56 9.14 -13.26 -4.72
N LYS A 57 10.27 -13.50 -4.04
CA LYS A 57 10.32 -13.67 -2.57
C LYS A 57 9.85 -12.43 -1.82
N ARG A 58 10.21 -11.24 -2.30
CA ARG A 58 9.71 -9.97 -1.73
C ARG A 58 8.21 -9.85 -1.91
N VAL A 59 7.67 -10.20 -3.08
CA VAL A 59 6.21 -10.25 -3.33
C VAL A 59 5.54 -11.26 -2.39
N GLU A 60 6.11 -12.44 -2.20
CA GLU A 60 5.57 -13.44 -1.27
C GLU A 60 5.49 -12.89 0.16
N MET A 61 6.54 -12.22 0.63
CA MET A 61 6.56 -11.64 1.98
C MET A 61 5.63 -10.43 2.10
N LEU A 62 5.43 -9.64 1.05
CA LEU A 62 4.42 -8.59 1.01
C LEU A 62 2.99 -9.16 1.13
N ARG A 63 2.70 -10.30 0.49
CA ARG A 63 1.44 -11.05 0.69
C ARG A 63 1.33 -11.58 2.12
N LYS A 64 2.43 -12.03 2.70
CA LYS A 64 2.48 -12.57 4.06
C LYS A 64 2.08 -11.55 5.13
N ILE A 65 2.31 -10.25 4.90
CA ILE A 65 1.77 -9.18 5.76
C ILE A 65 0.24 -9.25 5.82
N ARG A 66 -0.42 -9.44 4.67
CA ARG A 66 -1.89 -9.60 4.63
C ARG A 66 -2.34 -10.91 5.25
N SER A 67 -1.56 -11.98 5.10
CA SER A 67 -1.80 -13.23 5.83
C SER A 67 -1.81 -13.02 7.35
N VAL A 68 -0.84 -12.26 7.88
CA VAL A 68 -0.77 -11.93 9.31
C VAL A 68 -1.99 -11.13 9.76
N MET A 69 -2.43 -10.15 8.96
CA MET A 69 -3.66 -9.39 9.20
C MET A 69 -4.88 -10.32 9.33
N VAL A 70 -5.11 -11.19 8.34
CA VAL A 70 -6.22 -12.15 8.31
C VAL A 70 -6.14 -13.15 9.48
N ALA A 71 -4.94 -13.53 9.91
CA ALA A 71 -4.73 -14.43 11.04
C ALA A 71 -4.94 -13.75 12.41
N GLY A 72 -5.35 -12.48 12.45
CA GLY A 72 -5.59 -11.76 13.70
C GLY A 72 -4.33 -11.14 14.30
N GLY A 73 -3.28 -10.88 13.49
CA GLY A 73 -2.08 -10.15 13.91
C GLY A 73 -2.37 -8.86 14.69
N PRO A 74 -3.31 -7.99 14.26
CA PRO A 74 -3.69 -6.78 15.00
C PRO A 74 -4.25 -6.99 16.41
N ASN A 75 -4.59 -8.22 16.79
CA ASN A 75 -5.01 -8.56 18.16
C ASN A 75 -3.83 -8.60 19.15
N TYR A 76 -2.60 -8.65 18.65
CA TYR A 76 -1.36 -8.56 19.43
C TYR A 76 -0.84 -7.12 19.41
N GLU A 77 -0.47 -6.56 20.55
CA GLU A 77 0.02 -5.18 20.62
C GLU A 77 1.36 -5.00 19.86
N GLU A 78 2.20 -6.03 19.86
CA GLU A 78 3.51 -6.08 19.21
C GLU A 78 3.42 -5.90 17.70
N PHE A 79 2.27 -6.25 17.10
CA PHE A 79 2.03 -6.08 15.66
C PHE A 79 2.27 -4.63 15.22
N TYR A 80 1.82 -3.66 16.00
CA TYR A 80 1.97 -2.24 15.65
C TYR A 80 3.43 -1.77 15.73
N SER A 81 4.20 -2.30 16.68
CA SER A 81 5.66 -2.06 16.76
C SER A 81 6.38 -2.61 15.53
N HIS A 82 6.04 -3.83 15.11
CA HIS A 82 6.57 -4.41 13.88
C HIS A 82 6.13 -3.64 12.64
N LEU A 83 4.89 -3.15 12.61
CA LEU A 83 4.39 -2.37 11.50
C LEU A 83 5.20 -1.07 11.31
N ARG A 84 5.57 -0.39 12.41
CA ARG A 84 6.49 0.77 12.37
C ARG A 84 7.86 0.42 11.79
N LEU A 85 8.41 -0.74 12.14
CA LEU A 85 9.70 -1.21 11.61
C LEU A 85 9.63 -1.56 10.11
N LEU A 86 8.44 -1.89 9.61
CA LEU A 86 8.21 -2.29 8.22
C LEU A 86 8.01 -1.12 7.26
N GLU A 87 7.71 0.08 7.76
CA GLU A 87 7.43 1.26 6.92
C GLU A 87 8.56 1.60 5.94
N PRO A 88 9.86 1.54 6.31
CA PRO A 88 10.95 1.74 5.35
C PRO A 88 10.96 0.69 4.24
N ALA A 89 10.64 -0.57 4.57
CA ALA A 89 10.59 -1.68 3.61
C ALA A 89 9.40 -1.55 2.64
N LEU A 90 8.26 -1.05 3.12
CA LEU A 90 7.10 -0.71 2.28
C LEU A 90 7.42 0.46 1.33
N SER A 91 8.06 1.52 1.84
CA SER A 91 8.49 2.67 1.04
C SER A 91 9.51 2.25 -0.04
N LEU A 92 10.43 1.34 0.29
CA LEU A 92 11.36 0.73 -0.67
C LEU A 92 10.61 -0.05 -1.76
N SER A 93 9.60 -0.82 -1.39
CA SER A 93 8.85 -1.69 -2.31
C SER A 93 7.96 -0.89 -3.29
N ILE A 94 7.43 0.26 -2.88
CA ILE A 94 6.72 1.20 -3.76
C ILE A 94 7.63 1.77 -4.86
N LYS A 95 8.94 1.87 -4.60
CA LYS A 95 9.93 2.43 -5.53
C LYS A 95 10.59 1.36 -6.41
N ASP A 96 10.13 0.11 -6.36
CA ASP A 96 10.73 -0.96 -7.15
C ASP A 96 10.53 -0.75 -8.66
N LEU A 97 11.49 -1.21 -9.46
CA LEU A 97 11.41 -1.13 -10.93
C LEU A 97 10.41 -2.13 -11.52
N ARG A 98 10.00 -3.13 -10.76
CA ARG A 98 9.06 -4.17 -11.21
C ARG A 98 7.65 -3.82 -10.77
N SER A 99 6.75 -3.76 -11.74
CA SER A 99 5.33 -3.45 -11.49
C SER A 99 4.64 -4.46 -10.58
N THR A 100 5.11 -5.70 -10.55
CA THR A 100 4.60 -6.75 -9.66
C THR A 100 4.87 -6.42 -8.20
N VAL A 101 6.09 -6.02 -7.85
CA VAL A 101 6.49 -5.62 -6.49
C VAL A 101 5.72 -4.36 -6.07
N VAL A 102 5.69 -3.34 -6.95
CA VAL A 102 4.98 -2.08 -6.66
C VAL A 102 3.49 -2.31 -6.44
N ARG A 103 2.85 -3.08 -7.31
CA ARG A 103 1.42 -3.42 -7.19
C ARG A 103 1.14 -4.16 -5.89
N GLU A 104 1.95 -5.16 -5.56
CA GLU A 104 1.77 -5.93 -4.32
C GLU A 104 1.92 -5.05 -3.07
N ALA A 105 2.92 -4.16 -3.06
CA ALA A 105 3.11 -3.20 -1.98
C ALA A 105 1.90 -2.26 -1.85
N CYS A 106 1.38 -1.75 -2.96
CA CYS A 106 0.19 -0.91 -2.98
C CYS A 106 -1.06 -1.63 -2.43
N ILE A 107 -1.29 -2.88 -2.81
CA ILE A 107 -2.40 -3.69 -2.29
C ILE A 107 -2.27 -3.88 -0.79
N THR A 108 -1.07 -4.23 -0.30
CA THR A 108 -0.82 -4.42 1.14
C THR A 108 -1.02 -3.13 1.93
N ILE A 109 -0.51 -1.99 1.45
CA ILE A 109 -0.68 -0.69 2.12
C ILE A 109 -2.15 -0.28 2.15
N ALA A 110 -2.87 -0.44 1.03
CA ALA A 110 -4.30 -0.15 0.95
C ALA A 110 -5.11 -1.01 1.93
N TYR A 111 -4.79 -2.31 2.02
CA TYR A 111 -5.44 -3.21 2.98
C TYR A 111 -5.19 -2.78 4.43
N LEU A 112 -3.93 -2.48 4.77
CA LEU A 112 -3.56 -2.00 6.10
C LEU A 112 -4.28 -0.69 6.45
N SER A 113 -4.40 0.23 5.51
CA SER A 113 -5.15 1.48 5.69
C SER A 113 -6.65 1.24 5.90
N GLN A 114 -7.24 0.32 5.13
CA GLN A 114 -8.64 -0.04 5.27
C GLN A 114 -8.95 -0.65 6.64
N GLU A 115 -8.14 -1.60 7.11
CA GLU A 115 -8.46 -2.36 8.32
C GLU A 115 -8.03 -1.64 9.61
N LEU A 116 -6.94 -0.85 9.56
CA LEU A 116 -6.33 -0.25 10.75
C LEU A 116 -6.60 1.25 10.88
N HIS A 117 -7.18 1.89 9.85
CA HIS A 117 -7.59 3.28 9.84
C HIS A 117 -6.50 4.24 10.33
N HIS A 118 -6.72 4.94 11.45
CA HIS A 118 -5.81 5.92 12.04
C HIS A 118 -4.51 5.31 12.59
N ARG A 119 -4.46 3.99 12.87
CA ARG A 119 -3.26 3.36 13.45
C ARG A 119 -2.09 3.27 12.47
N VAL A 120 -2.34 3.51 11.17
CA VAL A 120 -1.32 3.54 10.12
C VAL A 120 -1.04 4.94 9.58
N ASP A 121 -1.39 5.97 10.34
CA ASP A 121 -1.14 7.38 10.02
C ASP A 121 0.32 7.69 9.62
N HIS A 122 1.28 7.23 10.39
CA HIS A 122 2.70 7.46 10.16
C HIS A 122 3.22 6.70 8.94
N MET A 123 2.77 5.45 8.75
CA MET A 123 3.04 4.68 7.54
C MET A 123 2.52 5.44 6.32
N CYS A 124 1.27 5.93 6.38
CA CYS A 124 0.65 6.72 5.32
C CYS A 124 1.45 8.00 5.02
N GLU A 125 1.85 8.75 6.05
CA GLU A 125 2.70 9.94 5.91
C GLU A 125 4.04 9.61 5.21
N MET A 126 4.66 8.48 5.57
CA MET A 126 5.95 8.07 5.02
C MET A 126 5.88 7.62 3.56
N VAL A 127 4.84 6.87 3.18
CA VAL A 127 4.73 6.27 1.84
C VAL A 127 4.08 7.19 0.82
N LEU A 128 3.27 8.16 1.26
CA LEU A 128 2.49 9.02 0.37
C LEU A 128 3.33 9.77 -0.69
N PRO A 129 4.49 10.37 -0.38
CA PRO A 129 5.33 11.00 -1.41
C PRO A 129 5.78 10.02 -2.50
N SER A 130 6.10 8.78 -2.13
CA SER A 130 6.50 7.73 -3.07
C SER A 130 5.33 7.30 -3.96
N LEU A 131 4.12 7.20 -3.40
CA LEU A 131 2.91 6.88 -4.15
C LEU A 131 2.53 7.99 -5.15
N ILE A 132 2.66 9.26 -4.77
CA ILE A 132 2.45 10.39 -5.68
C ILE A 132 3.44 10.32 -6.85
N GLY A 133 4.68 9.89 -6.58
CA GLY A 133 5.70 9.63 -7.60
C GLY A 133 5.34 8.54 -8.61
N LEU A 134 4.39 7.65 -8.31
CA LEU A 134 3.90 6.64 -9.25
C LEU A 134 2.91 7.18 -10.28
N ILE A 135 2.19 8.27 -9.97
CA ILE A 135 1.14 8.83 -10.84
C ILE A 135 1.61 9.06 -12.29
N PRO A 136 2.78 9.68 -12.55
CA PRO A 136 3.23 9.92 -13.92
C PRO A 136 3.98 8.75 -14.56
N ASN A 137 3.94 7.56 -13.96
CA ASN A 137 4.67 6.40 -14.47
C ASN A 137 4.06 5.91 -15.80
N GLY A 138 4.91 5.65 -16.80
CA GLY A 138 4.47 5.16 -18.11
C GLY A 138 3.89 3.73 -18.08
N ALA A 139 4.27 2.91 -17.10
CA ALA A 139 3.65 1.62 -16.87
C ALA A 139 2.30 1.81 -16.17
N LYS A 140 1.21 1.62 -16.93
CA LYS A 140 -0.17 1.84 -16.47
C LYS A 140 -0.49 1.13 -15.14
N VAL A 141 -0.02 -0.10 -14.97
CA VAL A 141 -0.20 -0.87 -13.73
C VAL A 141 0.43 -0.17 -12.52
N MET A 142 1.60 0.47 -12.65
CA MET A 142 2.25 1.18 -11.56
C MET A 142 1.49 2.45 -11.21
N ALA A 143 1.15 3.26 -12.22
CA ALA A 143 0.40 4.49 -12.02
C ALA A 143 -0.96 4.23 -11.36
N THR A 144 -1.73 3.29 -11.91
CA THR A 144 -3.04 2.92 -11.35
C THR A 144 -2.95 2.29 -9.96
N SER A 145 -1.92 1.47 -9.67
CA SER A 145 -1.71 0.93 -8.31
C SER A 145 -1.47 2.04 -7.29
N GLY A 146 -0.64 3.03 -7.63
CA GLY A 146 -0.37 4.18 -6.77
C GLY A 146 -1.63 5.02 -6.54
N MET A 147 -2.39 5.30 -7.61
CA MET A 147 -3.64 6.07 -7.52
C MET A 147 -4.69 5.39 -6.65
N VAL A 148 -4.94 4.09 -6.86
CA VAL A 148 -5.89 3.32 -6.07
C VAL A 148 -5.45 3.27 -4.60
N CYS A 149 -4.16 3.04 -4.33
CA CYS A 149 -3.62 3.05 -2.98
C CYS A 149 -3.84 4.41 -2.26
N ILE A 150 -3.57 5.53 -2.94
CA ILE A 150 -3.82 6.87 -2.38
C ILE A 150 -5.31 7.07 -2.08
N ARG A 151 -6.23 6.61 -2.94
CA ARG A 151 -7.68 6.69 -2.69
C ARG A 151 -8.05 5.95 -1.39
N PHE A 152 -7.59 4.72 -1.22
CA PHE A 152 -7.82 3.96 0.03
C PHE A 152 -7.27 4.70 1.25
N MET A 153 -6.07 5.26 1.17
CA MET A 153 -5.45 6.00 2.27
C MET A 153 -6.28 7.23 2.68
N ILE A 154 -6.75 8.02 1.72
CA ILE A 154 -7.54 9.23 1.99
C ILE A 154 -8.92 8.87 2.56
N GLN A 155 -9.53 7.79 2.06
CA GLN A 155 -10.85 7.35 2.49
C GLN A 155 -10.85 6.72 3.89
N ASN A 156 -9.80 5.98 4.26
CA ASN A 156 -9.79 5.17 5.47
C ASN A 156 -8.89 5.69 6.59
N THR A 157 -7.86 6.49 6.28
CA THR A 157 -6.90 7.02 7.25
C THR A 157 -6.98 8.55 7.31
N HIS A 158 -7.87 9.06 8.16
CA HIS A 158 -8.02 10.51 8.36
C HIS A 158 -6.92 11.05 9.28
N HIS A 159 -5.84 11.58 8.68
CA HIS A 159 -4.73 12.19 9.42
C HIS A 159 -4.42 13.61 8.93
N HIS A 160 -4.30 14.56 9.88
CA HIS A 160 -4.16 15.98 9.62
C HIS A 160 -2.95 16.35 8.75
N LYS A 161 -1.92 15.50 8.67
CA LYS A 161 -0.73 15.75 7.83
C LYS A 161 -0.85 15.23 6.39
N ILE A 162 -1.81 14.36 6.08
CA ILE A 162 -2.00 13.84 4.71
C ILE A 162 -2.43 14.97 3.78
N LEU A 163 -3.42 15.76 4.18
CA LEU A 163 -3.94 16.88 3.38
C LEU A 163 -2.85 17.92 3.02
N PRO A 164 -2.04 18.43 3.96
CA PRO A 164 -0.91 19.32 3.64
C PRO A 164 0.06 18.75 2.60
N ILE A 165 0.36 17.44 2.64
CA ILE A 165 1.25 16.81 1.65
C ILE A 165 0.60 16.86 0.26
N LEU A 166 -0.67 16.48 0.14
CA LEU A 166 -1.42 16.49 -1.12
C LEU A 166 -1.52 17.91 -1.70
N VAL A 167 -1.88 18.89 -0.87
CA VAL A 167 -2.00 20.30 -1.28
C VAL A 167 -0.64 20.89 -1.69
N ARG A 168 0.43 20.55 -0.97
CA ARG A 168 1.79 20.97 -1.34
C ARG A 168 2.16 20.42 -2.72
N GLU A 169 2.02 19.12 -2.94
CA GLU A 169 2.36 18.52 -4.25
C GLU A 169 1.46 19.04 -5.38
N LEU A 170 0.18 19.31 -5.10
CA LEU A 170 -0.74 19.91 -6.05
C LEU A 170 -0.29 21.31 -6.51
N THR A 171 0.24 22.12 -5.59
CA THR A 171 0.67 23.49 -5.88
C THR A 171 2.08 23.58 -6.48
N THR A 172 3.00 22.70 -6.09
CA THR A 172 4.42 22.78 -6.48
C THR A 172 4.80 21.88 -7.66
N SER A 173 4.03 20.82 -7.93
CA SER A 173 4.40 19.84 -8.96
C SER A 173 4.33 20.44 -10.36
N LYS A 174 5.43 20.33 -11.11
CA LYS A 174 5.48 20.69 -12.54
C LYS A 174 4.72 19.69 -13.41
N ASN A 175 4.43 18.48 -12.91
CA ASN A 175 3.77 17.44 -13.66
C ASN A 175 2.24 17.64 -13.71
N LYS A 176 1.70 17.82 -14.92
CA LYS A 176 0.26 18.04 -15.14
C LYS A 176 -0.61 16.89 -14.62
N GLU A 177 -0.16 15.65 -14.78
CA GLU A 177 -0.94 14.46 -14.40
C GLU A 177 -1.02 14.31 -12.88
N ILE A 178 0.07 14.63 -12.17
CA ILE A 178 0.07 14.71 -10.71
C ILE A 178 -0.97 15.72 -10.24
N ARG A 179 -0.92 16.95 -10.75
CA ARG A 179 -1.87 17.99 -10.35
C ARG A 179 -3.32 17.61 -10.65
N LYS A 180 -3.59 17.09 -11.84
CA LYS A 180 -4.93 16.64 -12.24
C LYS A 180 -5.46 15.54 -11.31
N THR A 181 -4.67 14.51 -11.08
CA THR A 181 -5.06 13.37 -10.23
C THR A 181 -5.27 13.79 -8.77
N LEU A 182 -4.39 14.65 -8.23
CA LEU A 182 -4.54 15.16 -6.87
C LEU A 182 -5.80 16.03 -6.71
N CYS A 183 -6.19 16.79 -7.74
CA CYS A 183 -7.48 17.50 -7.77
C CYS A 183 -8.69 16.55 -7.77
N GLU A 184 -8.57 15.33 -8.29
CA GLU A 184 -9.66 14.35 -8.26
C GLU A 184 -9.81 13.68 -6.88
N PHE A 185 -8.82 13.84 -5.99
CA PHE A 185 -8.84 13.29 -4.64
C PHE A 185 -9.35 14.27 -3.58
N LEU A 186 -9.29 15.57 -3.84
CA LEU A 186 -9.68 16.67 -2.95
C LEU A 186 -11.06 17.22 -3.33
#